data_AF-A0A0G1S2E0-F1
#
_entry.id   AF-A0A0G1S2E0-F1
#
_cell.length_a   1.000
_cell.length_b   1.000
_cell.length_c   1.000
_cell.angle_alpha   90.00
_cell.angle_beta   90.00
_cell.angle_gamma   90.00
#
_symmetry.space_group_name_H-M   'P 1'
#
loop_
_entity.id
_entity.type
_entity.pdbx_description
1 polymer ?
#
loop_
_entity_poly.entity_id
_entity_poly.type
_entity_poly.pdbx_seq_one_letter_code
_entity_poly.pdbx_strand_id
1 'polypeptide(L)'
;MGVLVELLDPEQNHSYTDHYLDFPFDLSQVLFIATANNTTSISTAVLDRLEPIAMPSYTDSEKISIGVNYVLPRTTKAAGIPEGALVVDQEVWPMIVRPLGYDAGIRTLERTIESIVRKVARMIVEGKGQNYRITKENVKEFLPQ
;
A
#
# COMPACT_ATOMS: atom_id res chain seq x y z
N MET A 1 1.60 -19.69 -29.15
CA MET A 1 0.42 -19.27 -28.38
C MET A 1 0.92 -18.52 -27.16
N GLY A 2 0.22 -17.47 -26.68
CA GLY A 2 0.70 -16.71 -25.51
C GLY A 2 0.38 -17.43 -24.21
N VAL A 3 1.36 -17.64 -23.33
CA VAL A 3 1.20 -18.40 -22.07
C VAL A 3 0.03 -17.90 -21.22
N LEU A 4 -0.14 -16.58 -21.10
CA LEU A 4 -1.24 -15.98 -20.34
C LEU A 4 -2.61 -16.26 -20.95
N VAL A 5 -2.70 -16.41 -22.28
CA VAL A 5 -3.97 -16.71 -22.95
C VAL A 5 -4.42 -18.12 -22.59
N GLU A 6 -3.49 -19.08 -22.59
CA GLU A 6 -3.77 -20.48 -22.22
C GLU A 6 -4.16 -20.61 -20.73
N LEU A 7 -3.47 -19.89 -19.85
CA LEU A 7 -3.74 -19.91 -18.41
C LEU A 7 -5.10 -19.29 -18.03
N LEU A 8 -5.48 -18.20 -18.69
CA LEU A 8 -6.69 -17.43 -18.36
C LEU A 8 -7.94 -17.93 -19.09
N ASP A 9 -7.79 -18.83 -20.06
CA ASP A 9 -8.90 -19.39 -20.82
C ASP A 9 -9.52 -20.57 -20.07
N PRO A 10 -10.79 -20.48 -19.60
CA PRO A 10 -11.46 -21.58 -18.91
C PRO A 10 -11.57 -22.86 -19.76
N GLU A 11 -11.50 -22.75 -21.08
CA GLU A 11 -11.52 -23.92 -21.97
C GLU A 11 -10.18 -24.65 -22.02
N GLN A 12 -9.07 -24.02 -21.62
CA GLN A 12 -7.72 -24.59 -21.74
C GLN A 12 -7.04 -24.83 -20.38
N ASN A 13 -7.38 -24.04 -19.36
CA ASN A 13 -6.68 -24.06 -18.08
C ASN A 13 -6.82 -25.36 -17.27
N HIS A 14 -7.75 -26.25 -17.61
CA HIS A 14 -7.93 -27.55 -16.97
C HIS A 14 -6.84 -28.58 -17.30
N SER A 15 -6.03 -28.33 -18.34
CA SER A 15 -4.96 -29.22 -18.79
C SER A 15 -3.72 -28.43 -19.24
N TYR A 16 -3.39 -27.36 -18.52
CA TYR A 16 -2.24 -26.51 -18.81
C TYR A 16 -0.93 -27.31 -18.71
N THR A 17 -0.05 -27.18 -19.70
CA THR A 17 1.24 -27.90 -19.73
C THR A 17 2.40 -26.91 -19.77
N ASP A 18 3.28 -27.01 -18.77
CA ASP A 18 4.53 -26.25 -18.74
C ASP A 18 5.68 -27.01 -19.46
N HIS A 19 6.61 -26.27 -20.05
CA HIS A 19 7.72 -26.84 -20.84
C HIS A 19 8.75 -27.62 -20.02
N TYR A 20 8.84 -27.39 -18.71
CA TYR A 20 9.79 -28.10 -17.86
C TYR A 20 9.22 -29.43 -17.36
N LEU A 21 7.96 -29.43 -16.92
CA LEU A 21 7.32 -30.61 -16.34
C LEU A 21 6.71 -31.52 -17.42
N ASP A 22 6.30 -30.97 -18.56
CA ASP A 22 5.65 -31.68 -19.68
C ASP A 22 4.50 -32.59 -19.21
N PHE A 23 3.81 -32.16 -18.16
CA PHE A 23 2.73 -32.86 -17.50
C PHE A 23 1.55 -31.89 -17.32
N PRO A 24 0.30 -32.31 -17.63
CA PRO A 24 -0.85 -31.42 -17.55
C PRO A 24 -1.29 -31.16 -16.10
N PHE A 25 -1.59 -29.90 -15.79
CA PHE A 25 -2.15 -29.46 -14.51
C PHE A 25 -3.54 -28.84 -14.71
N ASP A 26 -4.43 -29.09 -13.74
CA ASP A 26 -5.74 -28.46 -13.68
C ASP A 26 -5.67 -27.15 -12.87
N LEU A 27 -5.90 -26.03 -13.55
CA LEU A 27 -5.96 -24.68 -12.97
C LEU A 27 -7.39 -24.10 -13.00
N SER A 28 -8.41 -24.90 -13.32
CA SER A 28 -9.80 -24.44 -13.44
C SER A 28 -10.38 -23.86 -12.14
N GLN A 29 -9.85 -24.28 -10.98
CA GLN A 29 -10.26 -23.82 -9.65
C GLN A 29 -9.36 -22.71 -9.08
N VAL A 30 -8.46 -22.14 -9.89
CA VAL A 30 -7.54 -21.08 -9.47
C VAL A 30 -8.15 -19.71 -9.75
N LEU A 31 -8.18 -18.84 -8.74
CA LEU A 31 -8.54 -17.44 -8.91
C LEU A 31 -7.32 -16.63 -9.36
N PHE A 32 -7.37 -16.09 -10.57
CA PHE A 32 -6.34 -15.22 -11.11
C PHE A 32 -6.63 -13.76 -10.76
N ILE A 33 -5.65 -13.08 -10.15
CA ILE A 33 -5.70 -11.64 -9.88
C ILE A 33 -4.44 -11.01 -10.48
N ALA A 34 -4.63 -10.06 -11.40
CA ALA A 34 -3.56 -9.28 -12.01
C ALA A 34 -3.68 -7.81 -11.60
N THR A 35 -2.55 -7.11 -11.54
CA THR A 35 -2.52 -5.65 -11.31
C THR A 35 -1.79 -4.97 -12.46
N ALA A 36 -2.28 -3.79 -12.86
CA ALA A 36 -1.68 -3.00 -13.93
C ALA A 36 -1.86 -1.51 -13.63
N ASN A 37 -0.79 -0.72 -13.82
CA ASN A 37 -0.87 0.75 -13.73
C ASN A 37 -1.41 1.35 -15.04
N ASN A 38 -1.11 0.73 -16.17
CA ASN A 38 -1.65 1.06 -17.48
C ASN A 38 -1.96 -0.24 -18.24
N THR A 39 -2.96 -0.18 -19.11
CA THR A 39 -3.38 -1.33 -19.93
C THR A 39 -2.93 -1.22 -21.38
N THR A 40 -2.33 -0.09 -21.78
CA THR A 40 -2.00 0.24 -23.17
C THR A 40 -1.03 -0.74 -23.83
N SER A 41 -0.10 -1.32 -23.05
CA SER A 41 0.87 -2.30 -23.55
C SER A 41 0.39 -3.76 -23.42
N ILE A 42 -0.78 -3.99 -22.82
CA ILE A 42 -1.32 -5.34 -22.61
C ILE A 42 -2.04 -5.76 -23.90
N SER A 43 -1.72 -6.96 -24.40
CA SER A 43 -2.37 -7.50 -25.58
C SER A 43 -3.88 -7.66 -25.35
N THR A 44 -4.69 -7.27 -26.35
CA THR A 44 -6.15 -7.40 -26.32
C THR A 44 -6.60 -8.82 -25.98
N ALA A 45 -5.92 -9.84 -26.52
CA ALA A 45 -6.24 -11.25 -26.25
C ALA A 45 -6.20 -11.65 -24.76
N VAL A 46 -5.37 -10.97 -23.97
CA VAL A 46 -5.28 -11.17 -22.50
C VAL A 46 -6.30 -10.30 -21.79
N LEU A 47 -6.48 -9.04 -22.22
CA LEU A 47 -7.46 -8.13 -21.62
C LEU A 47 -8.90 -8.64 -21.76
N ASP A 48 -9.25 -9.25 -22.89
CA ASP A 48 -10.60 -9.80 -23.13
C ASP A 48 -10.95 -10.97 -22.18
N ARG A 49 -9.95 -11.57 -21.52
CA ARG A 49 -10.10 -12.68 -20.56
C ARG A 49 -10.04 -12.20 -19.11
N LEU A 50 -9.96 -10.90 -18.88
CA LEU A 50 -9.87 -10.30 -17.55
C LEU A 50 -11.03 -9.31 -17.37
N GLU A 51 -11.51 -9.19 -16.14
CA GLU A 51 -12.44 -8.12 -15.77
C GLU A 51 -11.66 -6.92 -15.22
N PRO A 52 -11.58 -5.78 -15.94
CA PRO A 52 -10.83 -4.62 -15.47
C PRO A 52 -11.61 -3.88 -14.37
N ILE A 53 -11.03 -3.83 -13.18
CA ILE A 53 -11.54 -3.04 -12.04
C ILE A 53 -10.67 -1.81 -11.87
N ALA A 54 -11.23 -0.63 -12.14
CA ALA A 54 -10.52 0.64 -11.99
C ALA A 54 -10.44 1.06 -10.51
N MET A 55 -9.23 1.35 -10.03
CA MET A 55 -8.98 1.86 -8.69
C MET A 55 -8.85 3.39 -8.73
N PRO A 56 -9.79 4.15 -8.14
CA PRO A 56 -9.73 5.61 -8.14
C PRO A 56 -8.65 6.14 -7.18
N SER A 57 -8.21 7.37 -7.42
CA SER A 57 -7.36 8.11 -6.50
C SER A 57 -8.12 8.53 -5.25
N TYR A 58 -7.39 8.74 -4.16
CA TYR A 58 -7.98 9.22 -2.91
C TYR A 58 -7.95 10.74 -2.79
N THR A 59 -9.02 11.31 -2.24
CA THR A 59 -9.07 12.69 -1.74
C THR A 59 -8.23 12.85 -0.48
N ASP A 60 -7.86 14.09 -0.14
CA ASP A 60 -7.07 14.35 1.08
C ASP A 60 -7.80 13.87 2.34
N SER A 61 -9.11 14.08 2.44
CA SER A 61 -9.92 13.61 3.57
C SER A 61 -9.94 12.09 3.71
N GLU A 62 -10.00 11.36 2.59
CA GLU A 62 -9.92 9.91 2.60
C GLU A 62 -8.52 9.45 3.02
N LYS A 63 -7.47 10.11 2.54
CA LYS A 63 -6.09 9.83 2.96
C LYS A 63 -5.87 10.09 4.44
N ILE A 64 -6.41 11.17 5.00
CA ILE A 64 -6.36 11.43 6.43
C ILE A 64 -7.06 10.28 7.18
N SER A 65 -8.25 9.89 6.74
CA SER A 65 -8.99 8.78 7.35
C SER A 65 -8.22 7.45 7.27
N ILE A 66 -7.57 7.17 6.14
CA ILE A 66 -6.72 5.99 5.96
C ILE A 66 -5.51 6.04 6.89
N GLY A 67 -4.87 7.21 6.97
CA GLY A 67 -3.71 7.47 7.83
C GLY A 67 -4.02 7.25 9.30
N VAL A 68 -5.11 7.84 9.79
CA VAL A 68 -5.56 7.77 11.19
C VAL A 68 -6.00 6.36 11.56
N ASN A 69 -6.87 5.74 10.75
CA ASN A 69 -7.56 4.52 11.15
C ASN A 69 -6.76 3.25 10.85
N TYR A 70 -5.83 3.28 9.89
CA TYR A 70 -5.16 2.07 9.41
C TYR A 70 -3.64 2.19 9.44
N VAL A 71 -3.08 3.21 8.79
CA VAL A 71 -1.63 3.27 8.58
C VAL A 71 -0.88 3.56 9.88
N LEU A 72 -1.25 4.60 10.63
CA LEU A 72 -0.60 4.97 11.88
C LEU A 72 -0.70 3.85 12.94
N PRO A 73 -1.87 3.24 13.21
CA PRO A 73 -1.97 2.12 14.15
C PRO A 73 -1.12 0.91 13.72
N ARG A 74 -1.18 0.53 12.43
CA ARG A 74 -0.41 -0.59 11.89
C ARG A 74 1.09 -0.38 12.07
N THR A 75 1.59 0.79 11.70
CA THR A 75 3.02 1.11 11.74
C THR A 75 3.52 1.27 13.18
N THR A 76 2.73 1.89 14.07
CA THR A 76 3.05 2.04 15.50
C THR A 76 3.15 0.68 16.18
N LYS A 77 2.20 -0.23 15.89
CA LYS A 77 2.21 -1.60 16.40
C LYS A 77 3.41 -2.39 15.88
N ALA A 78 3.73 -2.28 14.59
CA ALA A 78 4.89 -2.94 14.00
C ALA A 78 6.22 -2.46 14.60
N ALA A 79 6.31 -1.20 15.03
CA ALA A 79 7.47 -0.63 15.70
C ALA A 79 7.56 -0.98 17.20
N GLY A 80 6.55 -1.66 17.77
CA GLY A 80 6.51 -2.00 19.19
C GLY A 80 6.27 -0.80 20.13
N ILE A 81 5.75 0.31 19.60
CA ILE A 81 5.40 1.47 20.42
C ILE A 81 4.05 1.20 21.12
N PRO A 82 3.93 1.42 22.44
CA PRO A 82 2.67 1.22 23.16
C PRO A 82 1.52 2.06 22.58
N GLU A 83 0.30 1.53 22.61
CA GLU A 83 -0.88 2.29 22.21
C GLU A 83 -1.02 3.58 23.05
N GLY A 84 -1.30 4.70 22.40
CA GLY A 84 -1.39 6.01 23.04
C GLY A 84 -0.06 6.71 23.33
N ALA A 85 1.09 6.02 23.19
CA ALA A 85 2.40 6.65 23.35
C ALA A 85 2.76 7.60 22.18
N LEU A 86 2.10 7.45 21.03
CA LEU A 86 2.20 8.38 19.91
C LEU A 86 0.81 8.92 19.55
N VAL A 87 0.63 10.22 19.67
CA VAL A 87 -0.61 10.92 19.31
C VAL A 87 -0.30 12.01 18.29
N VAL A 88 -1.10 12.08 17.23
CA VAL A 88 -0.99 13.10 16.17
C VAL A 88 -2.24 13.95 16.18
N ASP A 89 -2.08 15.27 16.37
CA ASP A 89 -3.22 16.19 16.38
C ASP A 89 -3.87 16.31 15.00
N GLN A 90 -5.19 16.48 14.99
CA GLN A 90 -5.99 16.51 13.76
C GLN A 90 -5.50 17.58 12.76
N GLU A 91 -5.06 18.72 13.28
CA GLU A 91 -4.57 19.86 12.49
C GLU A 91 -3.25 19.58 11.75
N VAL A 92 -2.52 18.53 12.13
CA VAL A 92 -1.21 18.17 11.57
C VAL A 92 -1.35 17.28 10.34
N TRP A 93 -2.44 16.52 10.25
CA TRP A 93 -2.68 15.54 9.17
C TRP A 93 -2.60 16.12 7.75
N PRO A 94 -3.12 17.34 7.46
CA PRO A 94 -2.92 17.95 6.15
C PRO A 94 -1.44 18.08 5.74
N MET A 95 -0.55 18.36 6.70
CA MET A 95 0.90 18.47 6.46
C MET A 95 1.54 17.10 6.23
N ILE A 96 1.02 16.05 6.88
CA ILE A 96 1.48 14.65 6.72
C ILE A 96 1.03 14.04 5.39
N VAL A 97 -0.15 14.42 4.90
CA VAL A 97 -0.70 13.90 3.63
C VAL A 97 0.01 14.50 2.41
N ARG A 98 0.44 15.77 2.48
CA ARG A 98 1.11 16.47 1.37
C ARG A 98 2.47 17.09 1.76
N PRO A 99 3.46 16.30 2.20
CA PRO A 99 4.75 16.84 2.60
C PRO A 99 5.58 17.32 1.38
N LEU A 100 5.44 16.67 0.22
CA LEU A 100 6.28 16.91 -0.97
C LEU A 100 5.48 17.00 -2.29
N GLY A 101 4.17 17.24 -2.23
CA GLY A 101 3.31 17.41 -3.40
C GLY A 101 2.12 16.45 -3.47
N TYR A 102 1.57 16.30 -4.67
CA TYR A 102 0.39 15.47 -4.93
C TYR A 102 0.79 14.03 -5.27
N ASP A 103 0.21 13.08 -4.53
CA ASP A 103 0.24 11.64 -4.81
C ASP A 103 -1.20 11.22 -5.13
N ALA A 104 -1.44 10.31 -6.07
CA ALA A 104 -2.77 9.75 -6.30
C ALA A 104 -3.15 8.71 -5.22
N GLY A 105 -2.14 7.99 -4.71
CA GLY A 105 -2.29 6.94 -3.72
C GLY A 105 -1.88 7.37 -2.32
N ILE A 106 -1.52 6.39 -1.51
CA ILE A 106 -1.10 6.57 -0.10
C ILE A 106 0.38 6.26 0.13
N ARG A 107 1.17 5.96 -0.91
CA ARG A 107 2.57 5.53 -0.74
C ARG A 107 3.42 6.60 -0.07
N THR A 108 3.22 7.87 -0.43
CA THR A 108 3.91 8.99 0.21
C THR A 108 3.45 9.20 1.65
N LEU A 109 2.16 9.01 1.91
CA LEU A 109 1.58 9.07 3.26
C LEU A 109 2.18 7.97 4.16
N GLU A 110 2.23 6.73 3.69
CA GLU A 110 2.82 5.59 4.42
C GLU A 110 4.28 5.86 4.79
N ARG A 111 5.10 6.29 3.82
CA ARG A 111 6.52 6.63 4.06
C ARG A 111 6.70 7.75 5.09
N THR A 112 5.82 8.75 5.04
CA THR A 112 5.86 9.88 5.98
C THR A 112 5.54 9.40 7.38
N ILE A 113 4.47 8.62 7.55
CA ILE A 113 4.09 8.03 8.84
C ILE A 113 5.17 7.09 9.37
N GLU A 114 5.75 6.22 8.53
CA GLU A 114 6.86 5.34 8.91
C GLU A 114 8.09 6.12 9.38
N SER A 115 8.39 7.24 8.73
CA SER A 115 9.51 8.09 9.13
C SER A 115 9.27 8.74 10.49
N ILE A 116 8.04 9.22 10.73
CA ILE A 116 7.60 9.76 12.02
C ILE A 116 7.73 8.69 13.11
N VAL A 117 7.13 7.52 12.90
CA VAL A 117 7.12 6.40 13.85
C VAL A 117 8.56 5.95 14.17
N ARG A 118 9.43 5.87 13.16
CA ARG A 118 10.83 5.49 13.35
C ARG A 118 11.61 6.50 14.19
N LYS A 119 11.39 7.80 13.98
CA LYS A 119 11.99 8.85 14.80
C LYS A 119 11.53 8.73 16.26
N VAL A 120 10.23 8.54 16.48
CA VAL A 120 9.66 8.37 17.83
C VAL A 120 10.21 7.11 18.51
N ALA A 121 10.21 5.97 17.81
CA ALA A 121 10.77 4.72 18.34
C ALA A 121 12.24 4.90 18.77
N ARG A 122 13.05 5.59 17.95
CA ARG A 122 14.43 5.91 18.30
C ARG A 122 14.51 6.77 19.58
N MET A 123 13.68 7.81 19.70
CA MET A 123 13.71 8.69 20.88
C MET A 123 13.29 7.95 22.16
N ILE A 124 12.34 7.01 22.07
CA ILE A 124 11.95 6.14 23.19
C ILE A 124 13.14 5.28 23.64
N VAL A 125 13.83 4.64 22.69
CA VAL A 125 15.01 3.80 22.98
C VAL A 125 16.16 4.62 23.54
N GLU A 126 16.36 5.86 23.09
CA GLU A 126 17.34 6.79 23.64
C GLU A 126 16.95 7.36 25.02
N GLY A 127 15.78 7.01 25.56
CA GLY A 127 15.31 7.45 26.88
C GLY A 127 14.87 8.91 26.95
N LYS A 128 14.58 9.54 25.80
CA LYS A 128 14.19 10.97 25.73
C LYS A 128 12.73 11.24 26.13
N GLY A 129 11.94 10.19 26.35
CA GLY A 129 10.53 10.27 26.70
C GLY A 129 9.80 8.96 26.40
N GLN A 130 8.62 8.79 26.98
CA GLN A 130 7.75 7.62 26.75
C GLN A 130 6.51 7.96 25.91
N ASN A 131 6.02 9.19 25.99
CA ASN A 131 4.84 9.65 25.25
C ASN A 131 5.19 10.86 24.39
N TYR A 132 4.75 10.83 23.13
CA TYR A 132 5.01 11.84 22.12
C TYR A 132 3.71 12.31 21.51
N ARG A 133 3.51 13.63 21.50
CA ARG A 133 2.40 14.28 20.83
C ARG A 133 2.92 15.18 19.72
N ILE A 134 2.46 14.93 18.49
CA ILE A 134 2.84 15.71 17.33
C ILE A 134 1.80 16.80 17.11
N THR A 135 2.26 18.04 17.19
CA THR A 135 1.48 19.27 17.04
C THR A 135 2.00 20.08 15.86
N LYS A 136 1.31 21.17 15.51
CA LYS A 136 1.68 22.02 14.38
C LYS A 136 3.04 22.70 14.56
N GLU A 137 3.47 22.89 15.81
CA GLU A 137 4.72 23.56 16.16
C GLU A 137 5.92 22.62 15.99
N ASN A 138 5.79 21.34 16.36
CA ASN A 138 6.89 20.38 16.35
C ASN A 138 6.91 19.45 15.12
N VAL A 139 5.85 19.43 14.31
CA VAL A 139 5.72 18.53 13.14
C VAL A 139 6.94 18.57 12.21
N LYS A 140 7.56 19.76 12.05
CA LYS A 140 8.75 19.95 11.19
C LYS A 140 9.97 19.13 11.64
N GLU A 141 10.05 18.79 12.92
CA GLU A 141 11.12 17.93 13.44
C GLU A 141 10.93 16.47 13.01
N PHE A 142 9.68 16.06 12.79
CA PHE A 142 9.32 14.67 12.47
C PHE A 142 9.19 14.41 10.97
N LEU A 143 8.78 15.40 10.19
CA LEU A 143 8.68 15.26 8.73
C LEU A 143 10.06 15.12 8.05
N PRO A 144 10.11 14.44 6.88
CA PRO A 144 11.29 14.50 6.01
C PRO A 144 11.47 15.92 5.47
N GLN A 145 12.73 16.40 5.42
CA GLN A 145 13.09 17.64 4.74
C GLN A 145 13.19 17.42 3.23
#